data_AF-A0A3N5WM76-F1
#
_entry.id   AF-A0A3N5WM76-F1
#
_cell.length_a   1.000
_cell.length_b   1.000
_cell.length_c   1.000
_cell.angle_alpha   90.00
_cell.angle_beta   90.00
_cell.angle_gamma   90.00
#
_symmetry.space_group_name_H-M   'P 1'
#
loop_
_entity.id
_entity.type
_entity.pdbx_description
1 polymer ?
#
loop_
_entity_poly.entity_id
_entity_poly.type
_entity_poly.pdbx_seq_one_letter_code
_entity_poly.pdbx_strand_id
1 'polypeptide(L)'
;MEKIGWASKIRQSKIWQLYQNDALGAVDEALVEEVGYDLYQRCRSIWLVTRREVECPRCGAVFTLCEPGSWKMLPGEQACPAPGCGWETTAAEWHASWRHRDLLGTAAFQAVETYLNDYPKALTPEARMVCIDQLIHSFHISLRTGKASRSFANNLIEGSHKQVVKFLDGLSEKQEGVDKDRWRAEINAMFRRRRGAE
;
A
#
# COMPACT_ATOMS: atom_id res chain seq x y z
N MET A 1 15.25 -13.92 -18.93
CA MET A 1 14.39 -14.66 -17.98
C MET A 1 13.52 -13.62 -17.28
N GLU A 2 12.20 -13.65 -17.49
CA GLU A 2 11.31 -12.73 -16.80
C GLU A 2 11.30 -13.04 -15.29
N LYS A 3 11.37 -12.00 -14.46
CA LYS A 3 11.47 -12.12 -13.01
C LYS A 3 10.21 -11.58 -12.35
N ILE A 4 9.85 -12.16 -11.21
CA ILE A 4 8.78 -11.66 -10.35
C ILE A 4 9.16 -10.23 -9.90
N GLY A 5 8.29 -9.27 -10.21
CA GLY A 5 8.45 -7.87 -9.86
C GLY A 5 7.67 -7.52 -8.59
N TRP A 6 8.25 -6.64 -7.75
CA TRP A 6 7.54 -6.07 -6.60
C TRP A 6 7.85 -4.58 -6.52
N ALA A 7 6.83 -3.79 -6.20
CA ALA A 7 6.96 -2.35 -6.08
C ALA A 7 7.92 -1.95 -4.95
N SER A 8 8.63 -0.85 -5.15
CA SER A 8 9.55 -0.28 -4.15
C SER A 8 8.79 0.43 -3.04
N LYS A 9 9.49 0.70 -1.93
CA LYS A 9 8.96 1.60 -0.89
C LYS A 9 8.93 3.04 -1.41
N ILE A 10 8.04 3.84 -0.84
CA ILE A 10 7.83 5.23 -1.23
C ILE A 10 8.81 6.12 -0.47
N ARG A 11 9.42 7.07 -1.16
CA ARG A 11 10.34 8.05 -0.57
C ARG A 11 9.58 9.03 0.32
N GLN A 12 10.12 9.29 1.51
CA GLN A 12 9.55 10.27 2.45
C GLN A 12 9.41 11.66 1.82
N SER A 13 10.38 12.07 0.99
CA SER A 13 10.37 13.37 0.32
C SER A 13 9.18 13.57 -0.61
N LYS A 14 8.74 12.53 -1.34
CA LYS A 14 7.55 12.61 -2.21
C LYS A 14 6.28 12.82 -1.39
N ILE A 15 6.12 12.06 -0.30
CA ILE A 15 4.98 12.20 0.61
C ILE A 15 5.02 13.58 1.29
N TRP A 16 6.19 14.05 1.72
CA TRP A 16 6.34 15.39 2.29
C TRP A 16 5.89 16.48 1.32
N GLN A 17 6.41 16.45 0.08
CA GLN A 17 6.08 17.42 -0.96
C GLN A 17 4.57 17.42 -1.25
N LEU A 18 3.96 16.24 -1.32
CA LEU A 18 2.52 16.08 -1.50
C LEU A 18 1.73 16.84 -0.41
N TYR A 19 2.05 16.61 0.86
CA TYR A 19 1.37 17.27 1.99
C TYR A 19 1.68 18.77 2.08
N GLN A 20 2.87 19.20 1.69
CA GLN A 20 3.24 20.62 1.68
C GLN A 20 2.45 21.39 0.60
N ASN A 21 2.33 20.80 -0.59
CA ASN A 21 1.55 21.36 -1.70
C ASN A 21 0.07 21.49 -1.33
N ASP A 22 -0.51 20.44 -0.74
CA ASP A 22 -1.88 20.44 -0.23
C ASP A 22 -2.13 21.53 0.82
N ALA A 23 -1.22 21.68 1.80
CA ALA A 23 -1.35 22.70 2.84
C ALA A 23 -1.25 24.14 2.31
N LEU A 24 -0.57 24.36 1.18
CA LEU A 24 -0.50 25.65 0.48
C LEU A 24 -1.71 25.89 -0.43
N GLY A 25 -2.67 24.96 -0.50
CA GLY A 25 -3.81 25.01 -1.43
C GLY A 25 -3.41 24.85 -2.89
N ALA A 26 -2.18 24.41 -3.17
CA ALA A 26 -1.65 24.21 -4.50
C ALA A 26 -1.60 22.71 -4.81
N VAL A 27 -2.74 22.13 -5.21
CA VAL A 27 -2.81 20.70 -5.53
C VAL A 27 -2.04 20.41 -6.81
N ASP A 28 -0.89 19.76 -6.67
CA ASP A 28 -0.14 19.20 -7.80
C ASP A 28 -0.76 17.85 -8.17
N GLU A 29 -1.70 17.86 -9.12
CA GLU A 29 -2.46 16.68 -9.53
C GLU A 29 -1.56 15.53 -10.00
N ALA A 30 -0.46 15.86 -10.68
CA ALA A 30 0.50 14.87 -11.18
C ALA A 30 1.21 14.19 -10.02
N LEU A 31 1.64 14.96 -9.01
CA LEU A 31 2.25 14.40 -7.81
C LEU A 31 1.27 13.54 -6.99
N VAL A 32 0.01 13.95 -6.89
CA VAL A 32 -1.05 13.16 -6.22
C VAL A 32 -1.26 11.83 -6.91
N GLU A 33 -1.34 11.83 -8.24
CA GLU A 33 -1.49 10.62 -9.03
C GLU A 33 -0.26 9.72 -8.92
N GLU A 34 0.93 10.28 -9.06
CA GLU A 34 2.18 9.53 -8.96
C GLU A 34 2.34 8.86 -7.59
N VAL A 35 2.21 9.63 -6.50
CA VAL A 35 2.35 9.09 -5.14
C VAL A 35 1.25 8.09 -4.84
N GLY A 36 0.01 8.39 -5.22
CA GLY A 36 -1.11 7.47 -5.00
C GLY A 36 -0.93 6.15 -5.76
N TYR A 37 -0.46 6.20 -7.00
CA TYR A 37 -0.20 5.00 -7.79
C TYR A 37 1.00 4.20 -7.25
N ASP A 38 2.08 4.85 -6.83
CA ASP A 38 3.23 4.21 -6.17
C ASP A 38 2.77 3.48 -4.89
N LEU A 39 1.93 4.12 -4.07
CA LEU A 39 1.31 3.52 -2.88
C LEU A 39 0.42 2.34 -3.26
N TYR A 40 -0.39 2.47 -4.31
CA TYR A 40 -1.27 1.41 -4.79
C TYR A 40 -0.47 0.16 -5.20
N GLN A 41 0.57 0.33 -6.00
CA GLN A 41 1.43 -0.76 -6.44
C GLN A 41 2.16 -1.44 -5.27
N ARG A 42 2.58 -0.65 -4.28
CA ARG A 42 3.19 -1.19 -3.06
C ARG A 42 2.19 -1.96 -2.20
N CYS A 43 1.00 -1.43 -1.99
CA CYS A 43 -0.11 -2.11 -1.33
C CYS A 43 -0.48 -3.42 -2.05
N ARG A 44 -0.51 -3.42 -3.39
CA ARG A 44 -0.76 -4.62 -4.21
C ARG A 44 0.33 -5.68 -4.00
N SER A 45 1.60 -5.27 -3.98
CA SER A 45 2.72 -6.18 -3.69
C SER A 45 2.59 -6.84 -2.30
N ILE A 46 2.22 -6.04 -1.28
CA ILE A 46 2.02 -6.54 0.09
C ILE A 46 0.82 -7.50 0.15
N TRP A 47 -0.27 -7.17 -0.54
CA TRP A 47 -1.48 -7.99 -0.64
C TRP A 47 -1.18 -9.36 -1.23
N LEU A 48 -0.55 -9.38 -2.40
CA LEU A 48 -0.18 -10.61 -3.10
C LEU A 48 0.72 -11.51 -2.24
N VAL A 49 1.79 -10.95 -1.66
CA VAL A 49 2.69 -11.73 -0.80
C VAL A 49 1.97 -12.29 0.43
N THR A 50 1.13 -11.48 1.08
CA THR A 50 0.37 -11.90 2.27
C THR A 50 -0.63 -13.00 1.94
N ARG A 51 -1.24 -12.97 0.74
CA ARG A 51 -2.16 -13.98 0.22
C ARG A 51 -1.48 -15.16 -0.46
N ARG A 52 -0.14 -15.16 -0.54
CA ARG A 52 0.65 -16.21 -1.20
C ARG A 52 0.36 -16.31 -2.71
N GLU A 53 0.07 -15.17 -3.30
CA GLU A 53 -0.21 -15.02 -4.72
C GLU A 53 1.01 -14.42 -5.44
N VAL A 54 1.07 -14.66 -6.74
CA VAL A 54 2.05 -14.06 -7.64
C VAL A 54 1.32 -13.53 -8.86
N GLU A 55 1.80 -12.41 -9.38
CA GLU A 55 1.41 -11.88 -10.68
C GLU A 55 2.40 -12.36 -11.74
N CYS A 56 1.88 -12.99 -12.80
CA CYS A 56 2.70 -13.46 -13.90
C CYS A 56 3.36 -12.25 -14.62
N PRO A 57 4.70 -12.22 -14.76
CA PRO A 57 5.40 -11.12 -15.41
C PRO A 57 5.17 -11.04 -16.93
N ARG A 58 4.59 -12.08 -17.55
CA ARG A 58 4.27 -12.10 -19.00
C ARG A 58 2.87 -11.58 -19.31
N CYS A 59 1.88 -12.01 -18.55
CA CYS A 59 0.47 -11.78 -18.90
C CYS A 59 -0.35 -11.09 -17.79
N GLY A 60 0.23 -10.83 -16.62
CA GLY A 60 -0.46 -10.18 -15.50
C GLY A 60 -1.46 -11.07 -14.75
N ALA A 61 -1.62 -12.35 -15.14
CA ALA A 61 -2.50 -13.27 -14.42
C ALA A 61 -2.01 -13.47 -12.99
N VAL A 62 -2.92 -13.31 -12.02
CA VAL A 62 -2.65 -13.53 -10.59
C VAL A 62 -3.09 -14.93 -10.21
N PHE A 63 -2.22 -15.68 -9.53
CA PHE A 63 -2.55 -17.02 -9.06
C PHE A 63 -1.86 -17.35 -7.74
N THR A 64 -2.48 -18.23 -6.97
CA THR A 64 -1.98 -18.69 -5.67
C THR A 64 -0.88 -19.73 -5.86
N LEU A 65 0.27 -19.52 -5.23
CA LEU A 65 1.37 -20.48 -5.24
C LEU A 65 1.27 -21.52 -4.13
N CYS A 66 0.50 -21.21 -3.08
CA CYS A 66 0.38 -22.14 -1.97
C CYS A 66 -0.83 -22.09 -1.05
N GLU A 67 -1.21 -23.28 -0.57
CA GLU A 67 -2.23 -23.46 0.46
C GLU A 67 -1.80 -22.90 1.83
N PRO A 68 -2.78 -22.50 2.69
CA PRO A 68 -2.52 -22.05 4.07
C PRO A 68 -1.81 -23.14 4.89
N GLY A 69 -0.72 -22.81 5.58
CA GLY A 69 -0.05 -23.77 6.50
C GLY A 69 1.48 -23.77 6.45
N SER A 70 2.12 -23.72 5.28
CA SER A 70 3.59 -23.60 5.21
C SER A 70 4.06 -23.26 3.80
N TRP A 71 4.72 -22.11 3.61
CA TRP A 71 5.43 -21.80 2.34
C TRP A 71 6.57 -22.79 2.03
N LYS A 72 6.99 -23.59 3.03
CA LYS A 72 8.02 -24.62 2.89
C LYS A 72 7.51 -25.97 2.39
N MET A 73 6.19 -26.20 2.33
CA MET A 73 5.60 -27.52 2.03
C MET A 73 4.77 -27.51 0.74
N LEU A 74 5.30 -26.94 -0.33
CA LEU A 74 4.50 -26.67 -1.54
C LEU A 74 5.08 -27.28 -2.81
N PRO A 75 4.19 -27.61 -3.77
CA PRO A 75 4.51 -28.47 -4.90
C PRO A 75 5.47 -27.76 -5.84
N GLY A 76 6.24 -28.56 -6.60
CA GLY A 76 7.36 -28.15 -7.46
C GLY A 76 7.12 -26.94 -8.37
N GLU A 77 7.11 -27.15 -9.68
CA GLU A 77 6.91 -26.05 -10.63
C GLU A 77 5.43 -25.70 -10.72
N GLN A 78 5.13 -24.39 -10.64
CA GLN A 78 3.80 -23.82 -10.79
C GLN A 78 3.74 -23.03 -12.09
N ALA A 79 2.90 -23.48 -13.01
CA ALA A 79 2.68 -22.80 -14.27
C ALA A 79 1.62 -21.72 -14.16
N CYS A 80 1.81 -20.63 -14.91
CA CYS A 80 0.81 -19.61 -15.10
C CYS A 80 -0.45 -20.25 -15.73
N PRO A 81 -1.63 -20.06 -15.13
CA PRO A 81 -2.87 -20.69 -15.62
C PRO A 81 -3.41 -20.05 -16.90
N ALA A 82 -2.84 -18.92 -17.34
CA ALA A 82 -3.28 -18.24 -18.55
C ALA A 82 -2.93 -19.05 -19.82
N PRO A 83 -3.91 -19.35 -20.69
CA PRO A 83 -3.67 -20.08 -21.92
C PRO A 83 -2.58 -19.42 -22.77
N GLY A 84 -1.58 -20.21 -23.19
CA GLY A 84 -0.50 -19.74 -24.08
C GLY A 84 0.60 -18.91 -23.43
N CYS A 85 0.58 -18.67 -22.11
CA CYS A 85 1.62 -17.90 -21.43
C CYS A 85 2.92 -18.72 -21.23
N GLY A 86 2.77 -19.94 -20.72
CA GLY A 86 3.89 -20.88 -20.47
C GLY A 86 4.96 -20.36 -19.52
N TRP A 87 4.67 -19.35 -18.69
CA TRP A 87 5.57 -18.90 -17.63
C TRP A 87 5.41 -19.80 -16.40
N GLU A 88 6.52 -20.16 -15.77
CA GLU A 88 6.56 -21.06 -14.63
C GLU A 88 7.44 -20.48 -13.52
N THR A 89 7.14 -20.83 -12.28
CA THR A 89 7.93 -20.46 -11.09
C THR A 89 7.79 -21.54 -10.03
N THR A 90 8.72 -21.56 -9.09
CA THR A 90 8.62 -22.37 -7.86
C THR A 90 8.26 -21.51 -6.65
N ALA A 91 7.76 -22.13 -5.59
CA ALA A 91 7.55 -21.46 -4.30
C ALA A 91 8.87 -20.90 -3.71
N ALA A 92 10.00 -21.56 -3.99
CA ALA A 92 11.32 -21.12 -3.56
C ALA A 92 11.76 -19.83 -4.27
N GLU A 93 11.59 -19.75 -5.59
CA GLU A 93 11.88 -18.54 -6.38
C GLU A 93 10.97 -17.38 -5.99
N TRP A 94 9.67 -17.65 -5.81
CA TRP A 94 8.73 -16.66 -5.31
C TRP A 94 9.13 -16.14 -3.93
N HIS A 95 9.39 -17.02 -2.96
CA HIS A 95 9.82 -16.61 -1.63
C HIS A 95 11.13 -15.81 -1.68
N ALA A 96 12.12 -16.25 -2.46
CA ALA A 96 13.38 -15.55 -2.65
C ALA A 96 13.18 -14.14 -3.26
N SER A 97 12.17 -13.96 -4.12
CA SER A 97 11.92 -12.69 -4.81
C SER A 97 11.46 -11.54 -3.89
N TRP A 98 10.83 -11.87 -2.76
CA TRP A 98 10.31 -10.88 -1.79
C TRP A 98 10.97 -10.96 -0.40
N ARG A 99 11.74 -12.01 -0.11
CA ARG A 99 12.50 -12.12 1.14
C ARG A 99 13.37 -10.86 1.32
N HIS A 100 13.36 -10.30 2.54
CA HIS A 100 14.07 -9.05 2.89
C HIS A 100 13.51 -7.76 2.24
N ARG A 101 12.34 -7.79 1.59
CA ARG A 101 11.72 -6.61 0.98
C ARG A 101 10.56 -6.02 1.79
N ASP A 102 10.33 -6.49 3.01
CA ASP A 102 9.27 -5.99 3.90
C ASP A 102 7.88 -6.01 3.25
N LEU A 103 7.53 -7.14 2.61
CA LEU A 103 6.27 -7.32 1.89
C LEU A 103 5.24 -8.17 2.65
N LEU A 104 5.60 -8.71 3.81
CA LEU A 104 4.67 -9.48 4.64
C LEU A 104 3.87 -8.52 5.55
N GLY A 105 2.55 -8.48 5.38
CA GLY A 105 1.69 -7.39 5.84
C GLY A 105 0.52 -7.77 6.73
N THR A 106 0.59 -8.86 7.48
CA THR A 106 -0.56 -9.43 8.22
C THR A 106 -1.25 -8.45 9.17
N ALA A 107 -0.50 -7.52 9.77
CA ALA A 107 -1.02 -6.59 10.77
C ALA A 107 -1.81 -5.40 10.21
N ALA A 108 -1.63 -5.05 8.93
CA ALA A 108 -2.30 -3.90 8.31
C ALA A 108 -3.11 -4.28 7.07
N PHE A 109 -3.53 -5.54 7.01
CA PHE A 109 -4.23 -6.11 5.88
C PHE A 109 -5.51 -5.35 5.53
N GLN A 110 -6.27 -4.90 6.53
CA GLN A 110 -7.51 -4.13 6.33
C GLN A 110 -7.28 -2.74 5.72
N ALA A 111 -6.20 -2.04 6.12
CA ALA A 111 -5.86 -0.74 5.55
C ALA A 111 -5.41 -0.88 4.08
N VAL A 112 -4.61 -1.91 3.79
CA VAL A 112 -4.21 -2.26 2.43
C VAL A 112 -5.43 -2.57 1.56
N GLU A 113 -6.34 -3.41 2.05
CA GLU A 113 -7.57 -3.78 1.35
C GLU A 113 -8.43 -2.55 1.03
N THR A 114 -8.65 -1.67 2.01
CA THR A 114 -9.43 -0.45 1.84
C THR A 114 -8.83 0.42 0.75
N TYR A 115 -7.51 0.63 0.78
CA TYR A 115 -6.83 1.45 -0.21
C TYR A 115 -6.89 0.88 -1.62
N LEU A 116 -6.66 -0.44 -1.76
CA LEU A 116 -6.76 -1.13 -3.06
C LEU A 116 -8.16 -1.04 -3.67
N ASN A 117 -9.19 -0.98 -2.84
CA ASN A 117 -10.59 -0.89 -3.28
C ASN A 117 -11.03 0.54 -3.58
N ASP A 118 -10.55 1.53 -2.83
CA ASP A 118 -11.07 2.90 -2.86
C ASP A 118 -10.25 3.81 -3.79
N TYR A 119 -8.92 3.64 -3.85
CA TYR A 119 -8.06 4.49 -4.67
C TYR A 119 -8.42 4.47 -6.18
N PRO A 120 -8.68 3.31 -6.84
CA PRO A 120 -9.09 3.30 -8.24
C PRO A 120 -10.43 3.99 -8.53
N LYS A 121 -11.27 4.18 -7.51
CA LYS A 121 -12.57 4.87 -7.60
C LYS A 121 -12.45 6.37 -7.34
N ALA A 122 -11.30 6.84 -6.86
CA ALA A 122 -11.02 8.25 -6.62
C ALA A 122 -10.64 8.94 -7.93
N LEU A 123 -11.62 9.61 -8.54
CA LEU A 123 -11.47 10.26 -9.85
C LEU A 123 -10.98 11.71 -9.79
N THR A 124 -10.95 12.32 -8.60
CA THR A 124 -10.48 13.69 -8.41
C THR A 124 -9.19 13.71 -7.57
N PRO A 125 -8.32 14.72 -7.75
CA PRO A 125 -7.12 14.87 -6.93
C PRO A 125 -7.43 14.89 -5.43
N GLU A 126 -8.50 15.55 -5.00
CA GLU A 126 -8.91 15.64 -3.59
C GLU A 126 -9.35 14.27 -3.05
N ALA A 127 -10.10 13.50 -3.84
CA ALA A 127 -10.52 12.16 -3.45
C ALA A 127 -9.32 11.21 -3.33
N ARG A 128 -8.31 11.35 -4.20
CA ARG A 128 -7.08 10.57 -4.15
C ARG A 128 -6.24 10.95 -2.93
N MET A 129 -6.13 12.25 -2.64
CA MET A 129 -5.46 12.77 -1.44
C MET A 129 -6.06 12.20 -0.16
N VAL A 130 -7.39 12.07 -0.11
CA VAL A 130 -8.07 11.47 1.04
C VAL A 130 -7.71 10.00 1.20
N CYS A 131 -7.73 9.21 0.11
CA CYS A 131 -7.30 7.81 0.18
C CYS A 131 -5.86 7.71 0.68
N ILE A 132 -4.97 8.59 0.21
CA ILE A 132 -3.57 8.65 0.65
C ILE A 132 -3.49 8.99 2.15
N ASP A 133 -4.21 10.03 2.61
CA ASP A 133 -4.20 10.43 4.03
C ASP A 133 -4.75 9.33 4.94
N GLN A 134 -5.87 8.70 4.57
CA GLN A 134 -6.43 7.58 5.33
C GLN A 134 -5.46 6.41 5.45
N LEU A 135 -4.78 6.07 4.35
CA LEU A 135 -3.77 5.03 4.33
C LEU A 135 -2.61 5.37 5.29
N ILE A 136 -2.00 6.55 5.13
CA ILE A 136 -0.87 7.01 5.95
C ILE A 136 -1.27 7.13 7.45
N HIS A 137 -2.46 7.65 7.72
CA HIS A 137 -2.98 7.84 9.07
C HIS A 137 -3.31 6.52 9.77
N SER A 138 -3.86 5.53 9.05
CA SER A 138 -4.12 4.20 9.62
C SER A 138 -2.84 3.59 10.21
N PHE A 139 -1.69 3.84 9.58
CA PHE A 139 -0.39 3.38 10.07
C PHE A 139 0.13 4.17 11.25
N HIS A 140 -0.16 5.48 11.33
CA HIS A 140 0.18 6.30 12.49
C HIS A 140 -0.59 5.89 13.75
N ILE A 141 -1.89 5.59 13.62
CA ILE A 141 -2.69 5.06 14.74
C ILE A 141 -2.15 3.70 15.21
N SER A 142 -1.85 2.78 14.28
CA SER A 142 -1.29 1.47 14.63
C SER A 142 0.06 1.57 15.36
N LEU A 143 0.88 2.57 14.99
CA LEU A 143 2.16 2.86 15.66
C LEU A 143 1.95 3.41 17.08
N ARG A 144 0.97 4.30 17.31
CA ARG A 144 0.72 4.92 18.62
C ARG A 144 0.00 4.01 19.62
N THR A 145 -0.85 3.10 19.14
CA THR A 145 -1.72 2.28 20.02
C THR A 145 -1.05 1.00 20.52
N GLY A 146 0.14 0.65 20.04
CA GLY A 146 0.91 -0.51 20.51
C GLY A 146 0.26 -1.88 20.24
N LYS A 147 -0.92 -1.91 19.59
CA LYS A 147 -1.60 -3.13 19.17
C LYS A 147 -0.90 -3.72 17.95
N ALA A 148 0.18 -4.46 18.24
CA ALA A 148 0.82 -5.45 17.39
C ALA A 148 1.15 -5.03 15.94
N SER A 149 2.32 -4.40 15.74
CA SER A 149 3.37 -4.92 14.84
C SER A 149 4.57 -3.98 14.79
N ARG A 150 5.75 -4.52 14.52
CA ARG A 150 6.86 -3.72 13.99
C ARG A 150 6.36 -2.99 12.74
N SER A 151 6.10 -1.69 12.89
CA SER A 151 5.78 -0.68 11.87
C SER A 151 5.52 -1.21 10.47
N PHE A 152 4.26 -1.49 10.17
CA PHE A 152 3.82 -1.65 8.78
C PHE A 152 4.15 -0.40 7.94
N ALA A 153 4.27 0.79 8.54
CA ALA A 153 4.74 1.98 7.84
C ALA A 153 6.14 1.77 7.20
N ASN A 154 7.01 0.94 7.81
CA ASN A 154 8.30 0.58 7.22
C ASN A 154 8.14 -0.34 6.00
N ASN A 155 7.03 -1.06 5.86
CA ASN A 155 6.74 -1.85 4.67
C ASN A 155 6.37 -0.95 3.48
N LEU A 156 5.91 0.27 3.74
CA LEU A 156 5.41 1.20 2.72
C LEU A 156 6.43 2.30 2.41
N ILE A 157 7.06 2.87 3.44
CA ILE A 157 7.88 4.08 3.36
C ILE A 157 9.35 3.72 3.58
N GLU A 158 10.23 4.34 2.81
CA GLU A 158 11.68 4.19 2.97
C GLU A 158 12.17 4.73 4.32
N GLY A 159 13.22 4.11 4.86
CA GLY A 159 13.89 4.54 6.09
C GLY A 159 13.82 3.53 7.23
N SER A 160 14.59 3.79 8.28
CA SER A 160 14.52 3.04 9.53
C SER A 160 13.22 3.34 10.28
N HIS A 161 12.83 2.45 11.19
CA HIS A 161 11.65 2.64 12.05
C HIS A 161 11.60 4.02 12.72
N LYS A 162 12.72 4.48 13.29
CA LYS A 162 12.82 5.78 13.95
C LYS A 162 12.61 6.94 12.97
N GLN A 163 13.15 6.83 11.75
CA GLN A 163 12.98 7.85 10.72
C GLN A 163 11.53 7.91 10.24
N VAL A 164 10.89 6.76 10.02
CA VAL A 164 9.49 6.70 9.57
C VAL A 164 8.55 7.25 10.65
N VAL A 165 8.74 6.90 11.94
CA VAL A 165 7.94 7.47 13.04
C VAL A 165 8.09 8.99 13.10
N LYS A 166 9.35 9.49 13.13
CA LYS A 166 9.63 10.93 13.16
C LYS A 166 8.99 11.67 11.98
N PHE A 167 9.04 11.06 10.79
CA PHE A 167 8.41 11.60 9.59
C PHE A 167 6.89 11.73 9.73
N LEU A 168 6.21 10.67 10.18
CA LEU A 168 4.75 10.66 10.36
C LEU A 168 4.29 11.63 11.46
N ASP A 169 5.07 11.76 12.54
CA ASP A 169 4.79 12.76 13.58
C ASP A 169 4.88 14.18 13.00
N GLY A 170 5.88 14.47 12.18
CA GLY A 170 6.03 15.77 11.51
C GLY A 170 4.91 16.11 10.52
N LEU A 171 4.28 15.11 9.87
CA LEU A 171 3.08 15.34 9.04
C LEU A 171 1.84 15.72 9.86
N SER A 172 1.81 15.32 11.13
CA SER A 172 0.68 15.48 12.05
C SER A 172 0.75 16.74 12.89
N GLU A 173 1.93 17.36 13.00
CA GLU A 173 2.10 18.66 13.65
C GLU A 173 1.30 19.72 12.88
N LYS A 174 0.41 20.42 13.59
CA LYS A 174 -0.52 21.41 13.03
C LYS A 174 0.28 22.53 12.35
N GLN A 175 0.21 22.62 11.02
CA GLN A 175 0.39 23.91 10.37
C GLN A 175 -0.86 24.74 10.68
N GLU A 176 -0.67 25.90 11.31
CA GLU A 176 -1.74 26.84 11.63
C GLU A 176 -2.57 27.13 10.37
N GLY A 177 -3.86 26.78 10.38
CA GLY A 177 -4.81 27.18 9.34
C GLY A 177 -5.69 26.08 8.73
N VAL A 178 -5.29 24.80 8.78
CA VAL A 178 -6.12 23.69 8.26
C VAL A 178 -6.53 22.77 9.40
N ASP A 179 -7.82 22.80 9.77
CA ASP A 179 -8.41 21.82 10.66
C ASP A 179 -8.56 20.48 9.93
N LYS A 180 -7.45 19.74 9.86
CA LYS A 180 -7.36 18.43 9.20
C LYS A 180 -8.40 17.46 9.76
N ASP A 181 -8.77 17.57 11.04
CA ASP A 181 -9.75 16.68 11.65
C ASP A 181 -11.18 16.98 11.15
N ARG A 182 -11.52 18.26 10.94
CA ARG A 182 -12.78 18.65 10.31
C ARG A 182 -12.86 18.23 8.84
N TRP A 183 -11.81 18.47 8.05
CA TRP A 183 -11.74 18.04 6.65
C TRP A 183 -11.88 16.50 6.53
N ARG A 184 -11.18 15.75 7.40
CA ARG A 184 -11.30 14.29 7.49
C ARG A 184 -12.71 13.83 7.83
N ALA A 185 -13.38 14.49 8.77
CA ALA A 185 -14.74 14.13 9.17
C ALA A 185 -15.75 14.34 8.03
N GLU A 186 -15.66 15.47 7.34
CA GLU A 186 -16.52 15.83 6.21
C GLU A 186 -16.35 14.85 5.04
N ILE A 187 -15.10 14.51 4.70
CA ILE A 187 -14.83 13.60 3.61
C ILE A 187 -15.13 12.14 3.98
N ASN A 188 -14.81 11.68 5.20
CA ASN A 188 -15.21 10.34 5.67
C ASN A 188 -16.72 10.15 5.65
N ALA A 189 -17.50 11.20 5.94
CA ALA A 189 -18.95 11.17 5.78
C ALA A 189 -19.37 11.09 4.30
N MET A 190 -18.66 11.75 3.39
CA MET A 190 -18.90 11.66 1.94
C MET A 190 -18.62 10.24 1.39
N PHE A 191 -17.52 9.59 1.79
CA PHE A 191 -17.21 8.22 1.38
C PHE A 191 -18.15 7.17 2.00
N ARG A 192 -18.57 7.34 3.26
CA ARG A 192 -19.61 6.49 3.88
C ARG A 192 -20.92 6.51 3.10
N ARG A 193 -21.34 7.71 2.65
CA ARG A 193 -22.50 7.89 1.77
C ARG A 193 -22.32 7.20 0.42
N ARG A 194 -21.14 7.30 -0.21
CA ARG A 194 -20.84 6.61 -1.49
C ARG A 194 -20.77 5.08 -1.38
N ARG A 195 -20.47 4.55 -0.19
CA ARG A 195 -20.41 3.10 0.08
C ARG A 195 -21.76 2.47 0.42
N GLY A 196 -22.85 3.24 0.40
CA GLY A 196 -24.19 2.73 0.75
C GLY A 196 -24.29 2.24 2.20
N ALA A 197 -23.51 2.85 3.12
CA ALA A 197 -23.45 2.46 4.53
C ALA A 197 -24.35 3.34 5.43
N GLU A 198 -25.45 3.87 4.89
CA GLU A 198 -26.56 4.48 5.65
C GLU A 198 -27.85 3.69 5.41
#